data_AF-A0A8T0FQV0-F1
#
_entry.id   AF-A0A8T0FQV0-F1
#
_cell.length_a   1.000
_cell.length_b   1.000
_cell.length_c   1.000
_cell.angle_alpha   90.00
_cell.angle_beta   90.00
_cell.angle_gamma   90.00
#
_symmetry.space_group_name_H-M   'P 1'
#
loop_
_entity.id
_entity.type
_entity.pdbx_description
1 polymer ?
#
loop_
_entity_poly.entity_id
_entity_poly.type
_entity_poly.pdbx_seq_one_letter_code
_entity_poly.pdbx_strand_id
1 'polypeptide(L)'
;MERLRTEVINKWWSIRKVKSPRKGYEKLEENSKPFEKISDDSFWKKCIKMDKWKTISISDQKKLLGKLTAVCSFEHTTKTIRDIIIYQRQISPNSYVLTGKYQTDPLEGRFG
;
A
#
# COMPACT_ATOMS: atom_id res chain seq x y z
N MET A 1 -12.69 15.83 5.67
CA MET A 1 -12.66 14.55 4.92
C MET A 1 -11.45 14.45 3.98
N GLU A 2 -11.10 15.52 3.23
CA GLU A 2 -9.90 15.57 2.36
C GLU A 2 -8.59 15.25 3.10
N ARG A 3 -8.30 15.94 4.22
CA ARG A 3 -7.05 15.78 4.98
C ARG A 3 -6.83 14.34 5.48
N LEU A 4 -7.87 13.74 6.05
CA LEU A 4 -7.85 12.36 6.51
C LEU A 4 -7.58 11.36 5.37
N ARG A 5 -8.03 11.66 4.15
CA ARG A 5 -7.77 10.83 2.96
C ARG A 5 -6.29 10.92 2.57
N THR A 6 -5.76 12.14 2.46
CA THR A 6 -4.35 12.38 2.11
C THR A 6 -3.40 11.73 3.12
N GLU A 7 -3.71 11.82 4.41
CA GLU A 7 -2.93 11.15 5.46
C GLU A 7 -2.91 9.62 5.29
N VAL A 8 -4.07 9.00 4.99
CA VAL A 8 -4.13 7.55 4.78
C VAL A 8 -3.37 7.14 3.53
N ILE A 9 -3.48 7.88 2.43
CA ILE A 9 -2.74 7.60 1.19
C ILE A 9 -1.24 7.77 1.42
N ASN A 10 -0.82 8.84 2.10
CA ASN A 10 0.59 9.07 2.41
C ASN A 10 1.16 7.98 3.32
N LYS A 11 0.42 7.58 4.36
CA LYS A 11 0.80 6.45 5.21
C LYS A 11 0.90 5.17 4.38
N TRP A 12 -0.09 4.85 3.55
CA TRP A 12 -0.08 3.68 2.66
C TRP A 12 1.13 3.69 1.72
N TRP A 13 1.44 4.84 1.11
CA TRP A 13 2.57 4.97 0.20
C TRP A 13 3.92 4.82 0.91
N SER A 14 4.09 5.43 2.09
CA SER A 14 5.29 5.24 2.91
C SER A 14 5.50 3.78 3.28
N ILE A 15 4.43 3.07 3.60
CA ILE A 15 4.46 1.63 3.84
C ILE A 15 4.83 0.85 2.58
N ARG A 16 4.33 1.21 1.40
CA ARG A 16 4.56 0.47 0.15
C ARG A 16 5.97 0.62 -0.41
N LYS A 17 6.65 1.74 -0.15
CA LYS A 17 7.94 2.10 -0.77
C LYS A 17 9.17 1.68 0.05
N VAL A 18 9.02 0.77 1.02
CA VAL A 18 10.11 0.34 1.90
C VAL A 18 11.01 -0.67 1.19
N LYS A 19 12.18 -0.21 0.72
CA LYS A 19 13.15 -1.00 -0.06
C LYS A 19 14.43 -1.36 0.72
N SER A 20 14.64 -0.76 1.88
CA SER A 20 15.81 -0.95 2.73
C SER A 20 15.36 -1.12 4.19
N PRO A 21 15.99 -2.04 4.96
CA PRO A 21 15.62 -2.28 6.35
C PRO A 21 15.92 -1.09 7.26
N ARG A 22 16.89 -0.24 6.92
CA ARG A 22 17.33 0.87 7.80
C ARG A 22 16.59 2.19 7.55
N LYS A 23 15.93 2.33 6.39
CA LYS A 23 15.36 3.60 5.91
C LYS A 23 14.40 4.26 6.91
N GLY A 24 13.51 3.50 7.53
CA GLY A 24 12.56 4.02 8.52
C GLY A 24 13.22 4.43 9.83
N TYR A 25 14.30 3.77 10.23
CA TYR A 25 15.06 4.10 11.44
C TYR A 25 15.88 5.38 11.24
N GLU A 26 16.60 5.49 10.13
CA GLU A 26 17.44 6.66 9.79
C GLU A 26 16.61 7.94 9.67
N LYS A 27 15.39 7.84 9.12
CA LYS A 27 14.49 8.98 8.92
C LYS A 27 13.52 9.21 10.07
N LEU A 28 13.57 8.39 11.12
CA LEU A 28 12.61 8.39 12.23
C LEU A 28 11.14 8.34 11.75
N GLU A 29 10.89 7.67 10.63
CA GLU A 29 9.57 7.56 10.01
C GLU A 29 9.02 6.15 10.23
N GLU A 30 8.12 6.00 11.20
CA GLU A 30 7.54 4.71 11.63
C GLU A 30 6.94 3.93 10.46
N ASN A 31 6.19 4.61 9.59
CA ASN A 31 5.51 4.00 8.44
C ASN A 31 6.48 3.56 7.32
N SER A 32 7.75 3.98 7.38
CA SER A 32 8.80 3.58 6.44
C SER A 32 9.73 2.51 7.01
N LYS A 33 9.42 1.95 8.19
CA LYS A 33 10.15 0.81 8.75
C LYS A 33 9.72 -0.49 8.06
N PRO A 34 10.63 -1.46 7.92
CA PRO A 34 10.25 -2.82 7.52
C PRO A 34 9.21 -3.42 8.48
N PHE A 35 8.36 -4.32 7.96
CA PHE A 35 7.40 -5.02 8.80
C PHE A 35 8.10 -6.09 9.64
N GLU A 36 8.23 -5.79 10.92
CA GLU A 36 8.74 -6.70 11.96
C GLU A 36 7.61 -7.28 12.82
N LYS A 37 6.43 -6.65 12.84
CA LYS A 37 5.23 -7.13 13.57
C LYS A 37 3.98 -6.90 12.73
N ILE A 38 3.01 -7.82 12.84
CA ILE A 38 1.67 -7.64 12.27
C ILE A 38 0.86 -6.83 13.28
N SER A 39 0.92 -5.50 13.21
CA SER A 39 0.21 -4.67 14.17
C SER A 39 -0.36 -3.42 13.52
N ASP A 40 -1.34 -3.59 12.61
CA ASP A 40 -2.33 -2.54 12.33
C ASP A 40 -3.44 -3.03 11.36
N ASP A 41 -4.19 -4.08 11.75
CA ASP A 41 -5.27 -4.58 10.89
C ASP A 41 -6.37 -3.52 10.62
N SER A 42 -6.59 -2.65 11.59
CA SER A 42 -7.48 -1.49 11.52
C SER A 42 -7.07 -0.50 10.42
N PHE A 43 -5.76 -0.27 10.22
CA PHE A 43 -5.24 0.60 9.16
C PHE A 43 -5.53 0.03 7.78
N TRP A 44 -5.29 -1.27 7.55
CA TRP A 44 -5.58 -1.91 6.28
C TRP A 44 -7.08 -1.88 5.96
N LYS A 45 -7.91 -2.17 6.98
CA LYS A 45 -9.37 -2.00 6.89
C LYS A 45 -9.75 -0.56 6.57
N LYS A 46 -9.08 0.44 7.15
CA LYS A 46 -9.30 1.87 6.86
C LYS A 46 -8.91 2.23 5.42
N CYS A 47 -7.83 1.64 4.88
CA CYS A 47 -7.43 1.82 3.48
C CYS A 47 -8.48 1.24 2.52
N ILE A 48 -8.96 0.02 2.80
CA ILE A 48 -9.97 -0.68 1.99
C ILE A 48 -11.34 0.02 2.08
N LYS A 49 -11.74 0.43 3.30
CA LYS A 49 -12.97 1.17 3.61
C LYS A 49 -12.87 2.66 3.27
N MET A 50 -11.90 3.10 2.48
CA MET A 50 -12.03 4.37 1.77
C MET A 50 -13.12 4.25 0.68
N ASP A 51 -14.33 3.79 1.06
CA ASP A 51 -15.52 3.50 0.26
C ASP A 51 -16.03 4.72 -0.52
N LYS A 52 -15.51 5.90 -0.19
CA LYS A 52 -15.71 7.13 -0.97
C LYS A 52 -15.06 7.10 -2.36
N TRP A 53 -14.25 6.10 -2.67
CA TRP A 53 -13.73 5.87 -4.03
C TRP A 53 -14.78 5.22 -4.93
N LYS A 54 -15.70 4.44 -4.36
CA LYS A 54 -16.79 3.73 -5.06
C LYS A 54 -18.01 4.63 -5.31
N THR A 55 -18.23 5.62 -4.46
CA THR A 55 -19.40 6.54 -4.51
C THR A 55 -19.18 7.80 -5.34
N ILE A 56 -18.05 7.93 -6.06
CA ILE A 56 -17.96 8.93 -7.13
C ILE A 56 -18.82 8.40 -8.29
N SER A 57 -20.13 8.67 -8.24
CA SER A 57 -21.02 8.52 -9.38
C SER A 57 -20.61 9.58 -10.40
N ILE A 58 -19.75 9.20 -11.34
CA ILE A 58 -19.38 10.08 -12.44
C ILE A 58 -20.45 9.89 -13.51
N SER A 59 -21.28 10.92 -13.68
CA SER A 59 -22.48 10.96 -14.53
C SER A 59 -22.26 10.68 -16.03
N ASP A 60 -21.02 10.53 -16.49
CA ASP A 60 -20.69 10.49 -17.91
C ASP A 60 -19.86 9.26 -18.28
N GLN A 61 -20.58 8.16 -18.49
CA GLN A 61 -20.07 6.80 -18.75
C GLN A 61 -19.22 6.63 -20.03
N LYS A 62 -18.88 7.67 -20.81
CA LYS A 62 -18.22 7.49 -22.11
C LYS A 62 -16.69 7.54 -22.15
N LYS A 63 -15.96 7.76 -21.04
CA LYS A 63 -14.47 7.86 -21.07
C LYS A 63 -13.70 7.30 -19.85
N LEU A 64 -14.18 6.25 -19.16
CA LEU A 64 -13.69 5.93 -17.79
C LEU A 64 -13.23 4.48 -17.51
N LEU A 65 -12.89 3.69 -18.53
CA LEU A 65 -12.33 2.34 -18.31
C LEU A 65 -11.09 2.36 -17.38
N GLY A 66 -10.27 3.43 -17.43
CA GLY A 66 -9.05 3.55 -16.61
C GLY A 66 -9.25 3.86 -15.12
N LYS A 67 -10.36 4.49 -14.70
CA LYS A 67 -10.54 4.93 -13.29
C LYS A 67 -11.17 3.86 -12.40
N LEU A 68 -12.10 3.04 -12.92
CA LEU A 68 -12.63 1.87 -12.21
C LEU A 68 -11.51 0.85 -11.94
N THR A 69 -10.67 0.60 -12.95
CA THR A 69 -9.45 -0.21 -12.81
C THR A 69 -8.56 0.34 -11.70
N ALA A 70 -8.33 1.66 -11.62
CA ALA A 70 -7.50 2.24 -10.55
C ALA A 70 -8.04 1.98 -9.13
N VAL A 71 -9.37 2.06 -8.92
CA VAL A 71 -9.99 1.77 -7.61
C VAL A 71 -9.90 0.29 -7.26
N CYS A 72 -10.26 -0.59 -8.20
CA CYS A 72 -10.19 -2.04 -8.01
C CYS A 72 -8.74 -2.51 -7.82
N SER A 73 -7.80 -1.96 -8.60
CA SER A 73 -6.38 -2.23 -8.46
C SER A 73 -5.85 -1.77 -7.11
N PHE A 74 -6.24 -0.59 -6.59
CA PHE A 74 -5.81 -0.15 -5.27
C PHE A 74 -6.28 -1.10 -4.16
N GLU A 75 -7.56 -1.49 -4.18
CA GLU A 75 -8.13 -2.43 -3.20
C GLU A 75 -7.41 -3.78 -3.26
N HIS A 76 -7.26 -4.34 -4.47
CA HIS A 76 -6.59 -5.62 -4.68
C HIS A 76 -5.13 -5.57 -4.21
N THR A 77 -4.38 -4.57 -4.68
CA THR A 77 -2.98 -4.30 -4.32
C THR A 77 -2.78 -4.13 -2.82
N THR A 78 -3.75 -3.56 -2.12
CA THR A 78 -3.72 -3.37 -0.66
C THR A 78 -3.96 -4.69 0.07
N LYS A 79 -4.98 -5.46 -0.33
CA LYS A 79 -5.29 -6.78 0.25
C LYS A 79 -4.13 -7.75 0.03
N THR A 80 -3.65 -7.87 -1.21
CA THR A 80 -2.56 -8.80 -1.55
C THR A 80 -1.30 -8.54 -0.73
N ILE A 81 -0.91 -7.28 -0.48
CA ILE A 81 0.26 -7.01 0.37
C ILE A 81 0.03 -7.36 1.81
N ARG A 82 -1.15 -7.05 2.35
CA ARG A 82 -1.50 -7.49 3.70
C ARG A 82 -1.34 -9.00 3.83
N ASP A 83 -1.85 -9.76 2.86
CA ASP A 83 -1.81 -11.22 2.87
C ASP A 83 -0.38 -11.75 2.70
N ILE A 84 0.43 -11.17 1.80
CA ILE A 84 1.85 -11.50 1.63
C ILE A 84 2.64 -11.25 2.93
N ILE A 85 2.42 -10.11 3.59
CA ILE A 85 3.08 -9.80 4.86
C ILE A 85 2.70 -10.86 5.90
N ILE A 86 1.40 -11.15 6.06
CA ILE A 86 0.93 -12.16 7.02
C ILE A 86 1.60 -13.51 6.75
N TYR A 87 1.56 -13.97 5.50
CA TYR A 87 2.14 -15.24 5.07
C TYR A 87 3.65 -15.32 5.35
N GLN A 88 4.42 -14.28 4.97
CA GLN A 88 5.87 -14.28 5.19
C GLN A 88 6.25 -14.26 6.66
N ARG A 89 5.46 -13.58 7.50
CA ARG A 89 5.68 -13.57 8.95
C ARG A 89 5.34 -14.92 9.59
N GLN A 90 4.37 -15.65 9.06
CA GLN A 90 4.09 -17.03 9.51
C GLN A 90 5.24 -17.98 9.18
N ILE A 91 5.83 -17.86 7.99
CA ILE A 91 6.93 -18.73 7.54
C ILE A 91 8.27 -18.34 8.17
N SER A 92 8.51 -17.05 8.38
CA SER A 92 9.77 -16.55 8.93
C SER A 92 9.51 -15.50 10.02
N PRO A 93 9.16 -15.93 11.25
CA PRO A 93 8.75 -15.04 12.34
C PRO A 93 9.89 -14.16 12.88
N ASN A 94 11.15 -14.50 12.64
CA ASN A 94 12.31 -13.69 13.05
C ASN A 94 12.86 -12.79 11.92
N SER A 95 12.24 -12.82 10.74
CA SER A 95 12.65 -11.98 9.60
C SER A 95 11.85 -10.67 9.54
N TYR A 96 12.03 -9.91 8.47
CA TYR A 96 11.29 -8.68 8.19
C TYR A 96 10.82 -8.66 6.74
N VAL A 97 9.78 -7.87 6.44
CA VAL A 97 9.23 -7.75 5.07
C VAL A 97 9.49 -6.36 4.49
N LEU A 98 10.11 -6.34 3.31
CA LEU A 98 10.36 -5.13 2.50
C LEU A 98 9.34 -5.04 1.36
N THR A 99 8.24 -4.34 1.61
CA THR A 99 7.12 -4.17 0.66
C THR A 99 7.50 -3.53 -0.67
N GLY A 100 8.52 -2.67 -0.68
CA GLY A 100 9.02 -2.00 -1.88
C GLY A 100 9.71 -2.95 -2.85
N LYS A 101 9.98 -4.20 -2.45
CA LYS A 101 10.51 -5.25 -3.34
C LYS A 101 9.44 -5.85 -4.26
N TYR A 102 8.15 -5.63 -3.98
CA TYR A 102 7.03 -6.08 -4.82
C TYR A 102 6.59 -5.04 -5.86
N GLN A 103 7.41 -4.02 -6.12
CA GLN A 103 7.16 -2.99 -7.14
C GLN A 103 7.94 -3.29 -8.41
N THR A 104 7.44 -2.82 -9.55
CA THR A 104 8.06 -3.00 -10.87
C THR A 104 9.16 -1.98 -11.17
N ASP A 105 9.38 -0.97 -10.32
CA ASP A 105 10.39 0.07 -10.55
C ASP A 105 11.78 -0.47 -10.95
N PRO A 106 12.33 -1.55 -10.35
CA PRO A 106 13.63 -2.07 -10.76
C PRO A 106 13.65 -2.71 -12.15
N LEU A 107 12.49 -3.16 -12.64
CA LEU A 107 12.30 -3.67 -14.00
C LEU A 107 12.18 -2.49 -14.97
N GLU A 108 11.35 -1.50 -14.64
CA GLU A 108 11.15 -0.29 -15.44
C GLU A 108 12.45 0.50 -15.62
N GLY A 109 13.30 0.58 -14.59
CA GLY A 109 14.62 1.21 -14.67
C GLY A 109 15.60 0.55 -15.63
N ARG A 110 15.29 -0.63 -16.19
CA ARG A 110 16.07 -1.28 -17.26
C ARG A 110 15.69 -0.82 -18.67
N PHE A 111 14.55 -0.13 -18.80
CA PHE A 111 13.99 0.33 -20.08
C PHE A 111 14.10 1.86 -20.25
N GLY A 112 14.73 2.56 -19.30
CA GLY A 112 14.94 4.01 -19.30
C GLY A 112 16.35 4.42 -19.69
#